data_AF-A0A2A2HXS5-F1
#
_entry.id   AF-A0A2A2HXS5-F1
#
_cell.length_a   1.000
_cell.length_b   1.000
_cell.length_c   1.000
_cell.angle_alpha   90.00
_cell.angle_beta   90.00
_cell.angle_gamma   90.00
#
_symmetry.space_group_name_H-M   'P 1'
#
loop_
_entity.id
_entity.type
_entity.pdbx_description
1 polymer ?
#
loop_
_entity_poly.entity_id
_entity_poly.type
_entity_poly.pdbx_seq_one_letter_code
_entity_poly.pdbx_strand_id
1 'polypeptide(L)'
;MNDKKIKKEDTEVPKKGLSTFLGKISGKEQLELEIDRLNSYVIKLEIDLRSSRNQLEKKEILARQAVSDRQEAEILLNQERIRTRTLSHELETIRAESQGKLKFRGTETLSLQAIQAYLSKLKSFHDPTGSLLTVYLPQGTRLSGVIGEKVFERVEEETRTLLDRLEPETGLVLFYDLHRMVCEAIAPPFPITSPAWQLGHNFEVSLLEESLSRDYRMLVLILHAGESFIGFAPDAQVFDTEELIRSSVKEKHSKGGFSQRRFERLREEDIAHHMDKVLEALDKVLEENKFIDYVILSGDFQLIGEIRKRLPLNLEVIEKPSDIRVEKTGGEEILRTVLSSRRYLL
;
A
#
# COMPACT_ATOMS: atom_id res chain seq x y z
N MET A 1 34.07 -47.38 -35.43
CA MET A 1 33.54 -48.07 -36.63
C MET A 1 33.98 -47.26 -37.85
N ASN A 2 34.62 -47.94 -38.81
CA ASN A 2 35.23 -47.48 -40.08
C ASN A 2 36.40 -46.46 -39.95
N ASP A 3 37.69 -46.83 -39.99
CA ASP A 3 38.50 -47.76 -40.81
C ASP A 3 39.06 -47.13 -42.11
N LYS A 4 40.40 -47.15 -42.22
CA LYS A 4 41.30 -47.05 -43.40
C LYS A 4 41.50 -45.66 -44.07
N LYS A 5 42.70 -45.27 -44.53
CA LYS A 5 43.91 -46.04 -44.86
C LYS A 5 45.14 -45.11 -44.94
N ILE A 6 46.27 -45.65 -44.49
CA ILE A 6 47.64 -45.09 -44.56
C ILE A 6 48.37 -45.69 -45.79
N LYS A 7 49.30 -44.88 -46.34
CA LYS A 7 50.50 -45.19 -47.16
C LYS A 7 50.36 -45.64 -48.62
N LYS A 8 51.10 -44.92 -49.49
CA LYS A 8 52.34 -45.45 -50.08
C LYS A 8 53.31 -44.33 -50.46
N GLU A 9 54.57 -44.53 -50.08
CA GLU A 9 55.77 -43.87 -50.60
C GLU A 9 55.95 -44.23 -52.08
N ASP A 10 56.57 -43.33 -52.84
CA ASP A 10 57.63 -43.72 -53.77
C ASP A 10 58.63 -42.57 -53.93
N THR A 11 59.88 -42.90 -53.65
CA THR A 11 61.08 -42.10 -53.83
C THR A 11 61.55 -42.15 -55.28
N GLU A 12 61.82 -41.01 -55.92
CA GLU A 12 62.76 -40.97 -57.04
C GLU A 12 63.35 -39.56 -57.24
N VAL A 13 64.67 -39.47 -57.13
CA VAL A 13 65.51 -38.37 -57.64
C VAL A 13 66.43 -39.03 -58.65
N PRO A 14 66.55 -38.54 -59.90
CA PRO A 14 67.82 -37.88 -60.22
C PRO A 14 67.80 -36.78 -61.32
N LYS A 15 68.69 -35.80 -61.06
CA LYS A 15 69.68 -35.17 -61.97
C LYS A 15 69.27 -34.18 -63.08
N LYS A 16 69.77 -32.95 -62.84
CA LYS A 16 70.55 -32.05 -63.71
C LYS A 16 69.93 -31.53 -65.03
N GLY A 17 69.71 -30.21 -65.02
CA GLY A 17 70.48 -29.33 -65.92
C GLY A 17 69.69 -28.45 -66.88
N LEU A 18 69.79 -27.13 -66.62
CA LEU A 18 69.84 -26.02 -67.60
C LEU A 18 68.56 -25.67 -68.39
N SER A 19 67.86 -24.62 -67.96
CA SER A 19 67.78 -23.37 -68.74
C SER A 19 66.98 -22.28 -68.00
N THR A 20 67.70 -21.21 -67.71
CA THR A 20 67.28 -19.81 -67.50
C THR A 20 65.99 -19.41 -68.22
N PHE A 21 64.97 -18.92 -67.49
CA PHE A 21 64.03 -17.87 -67.95
C PHE A 21 63.34 -17.18 -66.74
N LEU A 22 63.67 -15.90 -66.52
CA LEU A 22 62.85 -14.77 -66.01
C LEU A 22 61.80 -15.03 -64.90
N GLY A 23 61.79 -14.40 -63.73
CA GLY A 23 62.50 -13.20 -63.27
C GLY A 23 62.40 -13.05 -61.74
N LYS A 24 63.39 -12.37 -61.18
CA LYS A 24 63.44 -11.97 -59.77
C LYS A 24 62.26 -11.03 -59.51
N ILE A 25 61.32 -11.44 -58.67
CA ILE A 25 60.39 -10.51 -58.02
C ILE A 25 61.27 -9.47 -57.33
N SER A 26 61.21 -8.24 -57.82
CA SER A 26 62.08 -7.16 -57.39
C SER A 26 61.79 -6.88 -55.92
N GLY A 27 62.81 -6.60 -55.10
CA GLY A 27 62.60 -6.12 -53.72
C GLY A 27 61.66 -4.90 -53.64
N LYS A 28 61.48 -4.20 -54.77
CA LYS A 28 60.53 -3.12 -54.97
C LYS A 28 59.05 -3.57 -54.91
N GLU A 29 58.68 -4.70 -55.50
CA GLU A 29 57.28 -5.20 -55.49
C GLU A 29 56.87 -5.68 -54.09
N GLN A 30 57.80 -6.28 -53.34
CA GLN A 30 57.55 -6.65 -51.93
C GLN A 30 57.37 -5.42 -51.04
N LEU A 31 58.13 -4.35 -51.29
CA LEU A 31 57.98 -3.08 -50.60
C LEU A 31 56.66 -2.37 -50.96
N GLU A 32 56.23 -2.43 -52.23
CA GLU A 32 54.93 -1.86 -52.65
C GLU A 32 53.75 -2.58 -51.98
N LEU A 33 53.78 -3.91 -51.87
CA LEU A 33 52.76 -4.68 -51.13
C LEU A 33 52.73 -4.35 -49.63
N GLU A 34 53.89 -4.16 -49.00
CA GLU A 34 53.98 -3.77 -47.59
C GLU A 34 53.46 -2.34 -47.37
N ILE A 35 53.75 -1.42 -48.29
CA ILE A 35 53.22 -0.05 -48.28
C ILE A 35 51.69 -0.06 -48.39
N ASP A 36 51.11 -0.83 -49.30
CA ASP A 36 49.65 -0.92 -49.45
C ASP A 36 48.98 -1.54 -48.23
N ARG A 37 49.62 -2.53 -47.60
CA ARG A 37 49.14 -3.14 -46.35
C ARG A 37 49.18 -2.14 -45.20
N LEU A 38 50.27 -1.39 -45.06
CA LEU A 38 50.44 -0.37 -44.04
C LEU A 38 49.43 0.78 -44.25
N ASN A 39 49.22 1.24 -45.48
CA ASN A 39 48.22 2.26 -45.81
C ASN A 39 46.80 1.79 -45.47
N SER A 40 46.47 0.55 -45.81
CA SER A 40 45.17 -0.06 -45.45
C SER A 40 44.98 -0.13 -43.93
N TYR A 41 46.06 -0.43 -43.19
CA TYR A 41 46.04 -0.48 -41.73
C TYR A 41 45.89 0.92 -41.10
N VAL A 42 46.56 1.93 -41.66
CA VAL A 42 46.41 3.34 -41.26
C VAL A 42 44.96 3.81 -41.45
N ILE A 43 44.37 3.56 -42.61
CA ILE A 43 42.96 3.93 -42.88
C ILE A 43 42.01 3.26 -41.88
N LYS A 44 42.23 1.98 -41.58
CA LYS A 44 41.43 1.25 -40.59
C LYS A 44 41.54 1.86 -39.19
N LEU A 45 42.77 2.15 -38.75
CA LEU A 45 43.02 2.80 -37.47
C LEU A 45 42.39 4.19 -37.39
N GLU A 46 42.41 4.97 -38.48
CA GLU A 46 41.77 6.29 -38.53
C GLU A 46 40.24 6.20 -38.38
N ILE A 47 39.60 5.22 -39.01
CA ILE A 47 38.16 4.95 -38.87
C ILE A 47 37.84 4.52 -37.43
N ASP A 48 38.63 3.61 -36.85
CA ASP A 48 38.45 3.12 -35.49
C ASP A 48 38.61 4.26 -34.47
N LEU A 49 39.61 5.13 -34.66
CA LEU A 49 39.87 6.30 -33.81
C LEU A 49 38.72 7.31 -33.90
N ARG A 50 38.20 7.55 -35.11
CA ARG A 50 37.04 8.42 -35.33
C ARG A 50 35.77 7.86 -34.68
N SER A 51 35.52 6.55 -34.82
CA SER A 51 34.38 5.89 -34.19
C SER A 51 34.46 5.95 -32.65
N SER A 52 35.66 5.74 -32.10
CA SER A 52 35.92 5.78 -30.65
C SER A 52 35.76 7.19 -30.08
N ARG A 53 36.22 8.23 -30.79
CA ARG A 53 35.99 9.64 -30.41
C ARG A 53 34.51 9.98 -30.37
N ASN A 54 33.75 9.59 -31.38
CA ASN A 54 32.31 9.83 -31.42
C ASN A 54 31.58 9.11 -30.26
N GLN A 55 32.02 7.91 -29.88
CA GLN A 55 31.48 7.19 -28.72
C GLN A 55 31.83 7.88 -27.40
N LEU A 56 33.06 8.39 -27.26
CA LEU A 56 33.50 9.13 -26.08
C LEU A 56 32.67 10.40 -25.90
N GLU A 57 32.48 11.17 -26.96
CA GLU A 57 31.73 12.43 -26.94
C GLU A 57 30.26 12.20 -26.56
N LYS A 58 29.61 11.16 -27.12
CA LYS A 58 28.26 10.76 -26.71
C LYS A 58 28.19 10.38 -25.23
N LYS A 59 29.19 9.64 -24.73
CA LYS A 59 29.26 9.27 -23.30
C LYS A 59 29.49 10.49 -22.41
N GLU A 60 30.29 11.45 -22.82
CA GLU A 60 30.51 12.69 -22.07
C GLU A 60 29.23 13.54 -21.98
N ILE A 61 28.47 13.66 -23.07
CA ILE A 61 27.19 14.37 -23.09
C ILE A 61 26.20 13.70 -22.13
N LEU A 62 26.08 12.37 -22.20
CA LEU A 62 25.21 11.60 -21.29
C LEU A 62 25.65 11.74 -19.84
N ALA A 63 26.96 11.75 -19.57
CA ALA A 63 27.48 11.95 -18.21
C ALA A 63 27.14 13.35 -17.67
N ARG A 64 27.26 14.40 -18.49
CA ARG A 64 26.88 15.76 -18.10
C ARG A 64 25.38 15.88 -17.82
N GLN A 65 24.54 15.30 -18.68
CA GLN A 65 23.09 15.27 -18.47
C GLN A 65 22.74 14.54 -17.17
N ALA A 66 23.33 13.37 -16.93
CA ALA A 66 23.04 12.60 -15.73
C ALA A 66 23.49 13.30 -14.43
N VAL A 67 24.55 14.14 -14.48
CA VAL A 67 24.95 15.00 -13.36
C VAL A 67 23.93 16.13 -13.13
N SER A 68 23.42 16.74 -14.21
CA SER A 68 22.37 17.77 -14.14
C SER A 68 21.08 17.21 -13.52
N ASP A 69 20.60 16.07 -14.03
CA ASP A 69 19.44 15.35 -13.50
C ASP A 69 19.61 15.03 -12.00
N ARG A 70 20.82 14.64 -11.58
CA ARG A 70 21.12 14.35 -10.17
C ARG A 70 21.03 15.61 -9.32
N GLN A 71 21.55 16.73 -9.80
CA GLN A 71 21.48 18.01 -9.09
C GLN A 71 20.04 18.50 -8.96
N GLU A 72 19.24 18.41 -10.02
CA GLU A 72 17.81 18.76 -9.98
C GLU A 72 17.04 17.89 -8.97
N ALA A 73 17.27 16.57 -8.99
CA ALA A 73 16.65 15.66 -8.03
C ALA A 73 17.08 15.95 -6.58
N GLU A 74 18.35 16.33 -6.37
CA GLU A 74 18.88 16.68 -5.04
C GLU A 74 18.27 17.99 -4.51
N ILE A 75 18.04 18.97 -5.40
CA ILE A 75 17.31 20.21 -5.06
C ILE A 75 15.87 19.89 -4.65
N LEU A 76 15.15 19.07 -5.43
CA LEU A 76 13.77 18.68 -5.11
C LEU A 76 13.69 17.92 -3.78
N LEU A 77 14.59 16.96 -3.55
CA LEU A 77 14.65 16.22 -2.29
C LEU A 77 14.87 17.17 -1.10
N ASN A 78 15.75 18.16 -1.26
CA ASN A 78 16.04 19.11 -0.20
C ASN A 78 14.84 20.03 0.07
N GLN A 79 14.11 20.46 -0.97
CA GLN A 79 12.85 21.20 -0.83
C GLN A 79 11.81 20.39 -0.07
N GLU A 80 11.61 19.11 -0.41
CA GLU A 80 10.66 18.24 0.28
C GLU A 80 11.09 17.93 1.72
N ARG A 81 12.40 17.80 1.99
CA ARG A 81 12.93 17.66 3.36
C ARG A 81 12.69 18.89 4.21
N ILE A 82 12.90 20.08 3.64
CA ILE A 82 12.58 21.34 4.32
C ILE A 82 11.09 21.40 4.58
N ARG A 83 10.25 21.10 3.59
CA ARG A 83 8.80 21.10 3.72
C ARG A 83 8.30 20.14 4.79
N THR A 84 8.76 18.90 4.79
CA THR A 84 8.42 17.90 5.82
C THR A 84 8.87 18.34 7.21
N ARG A 85 10.05 18.96 7.34
CA ARG A 85 10.53 19.52 8.61
C ARG A 85 9.70 20.72 9.08
N THR A 86 9.31 21.61 8.16
CA THR A 86 8.44 22.75 8.47
C THR A 86 7.06 22.24 8.89
N LEU A 87 6.46 21.33 8.13
CA LEU A 87 5.18 20.70 8.46
C LEU A 87 5.26 19.92 9.77
N SER A 88 6.36 19.23 10.07
CA SER A 88 6.51 18.55 11.36
C SER A 88 6.59 19.55 12.51
N HIS A 89 7.30 20.67 12.31
CA HIS A 89 7.35 21.73 13.31
C HIS A 89 5.99 22.42 13.46
N GLU A 90 5.28 22.69 12.37
CA GLU A 90 3.89 23.20 12.39
C GLU A 90 2.95 22.23 13.09
N LEU A 91 3.09 20.93 12.87
CA LEU A 91 2.34 19.90 13.58
C LEU A 91 2.73 19.84 15.06
N GLU A 92 4.00 20.01 15.42
CA GLU A 92 4.46 20.06 16.80
C GLU A 92 3.98 21.34 17.50
N THR A 93 3.98 22.49 16.83
CA THR A 93 3.40 23.74 17.36
C THR A 93 1.90 23.63 17.47
N ILE A 94 1.21 23.10 16.46
CA ILE A 94 -0.23 22.79 16.55
C ILE A 94 -0.46 21.83 17.70
N ARG A 95 0.35 20.77 17.87
CA ARG A 95 0.24 19.83 18.99
C ARG A 95 0.52 20.50 20.33
N ALA A 96 1.49 21.41 20.43
CA ALA A 96 1.85 22.14 21.64
C ALA A 96 0.79 23.19 22.02
N GLU A 97 0.26 23.94 21.05
CA GLU A 97 -0.93 24.77 21.18
C GLU A 97 -2.17 23.93 21.52
N SER A 98 -2.19 22.66 21.05
CA SER A 98 -3.19 21.66 21.42
C SER A 98 -2.91 20.98 22.77
N GLN A 99 -1.81 21.26 23.48
CA GLN A 99 -1.61 20.71 24.83
C GLN A 99 -2.52 21.37 25.87
N GLY A 100 -3.14 22.51 25.54
CA GLY A 100 -4.31 23.05 26.24
C GLY A 100 -5.66 22.52 25.73
N LYS A 101 -5.67 21.64 24.71
CA LYS A 101 -6.89 21.03 24.16
C LYS A 101 -7.17 19.71 24.87
N LEU A 102 -8.44 19.55 25.26
CA LEU A 102 -9.05 18.35 25.83
C LEU A 102 -8.48 17.05 25.24
N LYS A 103 -8.06 16.13 26.11
CA LYS A 103 -7.59 14.79 25.74
C LYS A 103 -8.62 13.76 26.17
N PHE A 104 -8.81 12.73 25.35
CA PHE A 104 -9.53 11.53 25.77
C PHE A 104 -8.86 10.93 27.00
N ARG A 105 -9.65 10.52 28.00
CA ARG A 105 -9.15 9.81 29.19
C ARG A 105 -8.53 8.47 28.83
N GLY A 106 -9.02 7.84 27.77
CA GLY A 106 -8.54 6.56 27.26
C GLY A 106 -9.15 6.22 25.91
N THR A 107 -8.50 5.32 25.20
CA THR A 107 -9.02 4.75 23.96
C THR A 107 -8.72 3.26 23.96
N GLU A 108 -9.76 2.46 23.75
CA GLU A 108 -9.71 1.01 23.81
C GLU A 108 -10.26 0.42 22.52
N THR A 109 -9.70 -0.71 22.09
CA THR A 109 -10.23 -1.51 20.99
C THR A 109 -10.84 -2.78 21.57
N LEU A 110 -12.14 -2.96 21.38
CA LEU A 110 -12.91 -4.08 21.93
C LEU A 110 -13.26 -5.05 20.80
N SER A 111 -12.97 -6.34 20.97
CA SER A 111 -13.50 -7.37 20.09
C SER A 111 -15.02 -7.51 20.25
N LEU A 112 -15.68 -8.18 19.30
CA LEU A 112 -17.14 -8.38 19.31
C LEU A 112 -17.67 -8.94 20.65
N GLN A 113 -17.04 -9.99 21.18
CA GLN A 113 -17.40 -10.56 22.48
C GLN A 113 -17.17 -9.60 23.65
N ALA A 114 -16.10 -8.80 23.59
CA ALA A 114 -15.76 -7.85 24.65
C ALA A 114 -16.75 -6.68 24.68
N ILE A 115 -17.19 -6.18 23.51
CA ILE A 115 -18.21 -5.15 23.44
C ILE A 115 -19.57 -5.68 23.90
N GLN A 116 -19.99 -6.89 23.51
CA GLN A 116 -21.25 -7.48 24.00
C GLN A 116 -21.26 -7.63 25.52
N ALA A 117 -20.15 -8.10 26.11
CA ALA A 117 -20.00 -8.17 27.57
C ALA A 117 -20.00 -6.78 28.23
N TYR A 118 -19.46 -5.77 27.54
CA TYR A 118 -19.47 -4.38 28.00
C TYR A 118 -20.88 -3.75 27.93
N LEU A 119 -21.63 -3.96 26.85
CA LEU A 119 -23.02 -3.52 26.73
C LEU A 119 -23.92 -4.16 27.78
N SER A 120 -23.69 -5.43 28.09
CA SER A 120 -24.37 -6.13 29.20
C SER A 120 -24.14 -5.44 30.55
N LYS A 121 -22.96 -4.84 30.77
CA LYS A 121 -22.68 -4.03 31.96
C LYS A 121 -23.35 -2.66 31.89
N LEU A 122 -23.33 -1.97 30.74
CA LEU A 122 -24.02 -0.70 30.57
C LEU A 122 -25.53 -0.82 30.82
N LYS A 123 -26.12 -1.92 30.38
CA LYS A 123 -27.54 -2.24 30.57
C LYS A 123 -27.94 -2.37 32.05
N SER A 124 -26.99 -2.71 32.94
CA SER A 124 -27.26 -2.85 34.37
C SER A 124 -27.26 -1.52 35.12
N PHE A 125 -26.80 -0.43 34.50
CA PHE A 125 -26.91 0.91 35.10
C PHE A 125 -28.37 1.33 35.14
N HIS A 126 -28.80 1.76 36.33
CA HIS A 126 -30.12 2.32 36.56
C HIS A 126 -30.00 3.58 37.42
N ASP A 127 -30.42 4.72 36.87
CA ASP A 127 -30.55 5.98 37.59
C ASP A 127 -32.03 6.33 37.82
N PRO A 128 -32.50 6.42 39.08
CA PRO A 128 -33.86 6.82 39.39
C PRO A 128 -34.26 8.22 38.88
N THR A 129 -33.30 9.12 38.65
CA THR A 129 -33.61 10.48 38.19
C THR A 129 -33.80 10.58 36.68
N GLY A 130 -33.42 9.53 35.94
CA GLY A 130 -33.51 9.50 34.48
C GLY A 130 -32.40 10.31 33.79
N SER A 131 -31.18 10.32 34.35
CA SER A 131 -30.04 11.10 33.85
C SER A 131 -29.17 10.39 32.82
N LEU A 132 -29.54 9.17 32.38
CA LEU A 132 -28.73 8.39 31.45
C LEU A 132 -29.14 8.69 30.01
N LEU A 133 -28.22 9.27 29.26
CA LEU A 133 -28.36 9.65 27.86
C LEU A 133 -27.63 8.63 26.97
N THR A 134 -28.35 8.09 25.99
CA THR A 134 -27.77 7.38 24.86
C THR A 134 -28.06 8.14 23.58
N VAL A 135 -27.05 8.31 22.72
CA VAL A 135 -27.20 8.95 21.40
C VAL A 135 -26.51 8.12 20.34
N TYR A 136 -27.23 7.79 19.28
CA TYR A 136 -26.75 7.14 18.08
C TYR A 136 -26.52 8.22 17.02
N LEU A 137 -25.27 8.38 16.60
CA LEU A 137 -24.80 9.38 15.65
C LEU A 137 -24.29 8.68 14.39
N PRO A 138 -25.06 8.66 13.30
CA PRO A 138 -24.57 8.26 11.98
C PRO A 138 -23.35 9.07 11.54
N GLN A 139 -22.62 8.53 10.56
CA GLN A 139 -21.47 9.23 9.96
C GLN A 139 -21.86 10.65 9.51
N GLY A 140 -21.01 11.63 9.83
CA GLY A 140 -21.19 13.03 9.42
C GLY A 140 -22.28 13.79 10.19
N THR A 141 -22.95 13.16 11.16
CA THR A 141 -23.92 13.84 12.03
C THR A 141 -23.22 14.45 13.25
N ARG A 142 -23.80 15.53 13.77
CA ARG A 142 -23.34 16.18 15.01
C ARG A 142 -24.38 16.02 16.10
N LEU A 143 -23.91 16.06 17.34
CA LEU A 143 -24.77 15.93 18.51
C LEU A 143 -25.94 16.94 18.49
N SER A 144 -25.66 18.21 18.17
CA SER A 144 -26.67 19.28 18.09
C SER A 144 -27.77 19.05 17.05
N GLY A 145 -27.52 18.25 16.02
CA GLY A 145 -28.51 17.92 14.99
C GLY A 145 -29.41 16.74 15.36
N VAL A 146 -29.03 15.95 16.37
CA VAL A 146 -29.73 14.72 16.76
C VAL A 146 -30.53 14.91 18.05
N ILE A 147 -29.95 15.56 19.06
CA ILE A 147 -30.61 15.76 20.36
C ILE A 147 -31.28 17.13 20.46
N GLY A 148 -32.34 17.23 21.27
CA GLY A 148 -33.03 18.50 21.50
C GLY A 148 -32.17 19.51 22.26
N GLU A 149 -32.35 20.80 21.98
CA GLU A 149 -31.56 21.92 22.52
C GLU A 149 -31.41 21.89 24.05
N LYS A 150 -32.51 21.60 24.78
CA LYS A 150 -32.49 21.49 26.25
C LYS A 150 -31.59 20.39 26.78
N VAL A 151 -31.48 19.27 26.07
CA VAL A 151 -30.61 18.15 26.46
C VAL A 151 -29.18 18.44 26.01
N PHE A 152 -29.02 19.03 24.84
CA PHE A 152 -27.74 19.48 24.32
C PHE A 152 -27.03 20.39 25.31
N GLU A 153 -27.70 21.41 25.84
CA GLU A 153 -27.16 22.34 26.84
C GLU A 153 -26.65 21.65 28.11
N ARG A 154 -27.18 20.47 28.46
CA ARG A 154 -26.80 19.71 29.66
C ARG A 154 -25.58 18.82 29.46
N VAL A 155 -25.16 18.58 28.21
CA VAL A 155 -23.91 17.88 27.90
C VAL A 155 -22.76 18.89 28.00
N GLU A 156 -21.65 18.56 28.65
CA GLU A 156 -20.52 19.49 28.79
C GLU A 156 -19.92 19.93 27.45
N GLU A 157 -19.46 21.18 27.39
CA GLU A 157 -18.79 21.73 26.20
C GLU A 157 -17.53 20.92 25.86
N GLU A 158 -16.84 20.41 26.89
CA GLU A 158 -15.69 19.55 26.73
C GLU A 158 -16.02 18.24 26.00
N THR A 159 -17.09 17.57 26.41
CA THR A 159 -17.57 16.32 25.79
C THR A 159 -18.00 16.57 24.34
N ARG A 160 -18.73 17.67 24.09
CA ARG A 160 -19.14 18.06 22.72
C ARG A 160 -17.92 18.27 21.83
N THR A 161 -16.93 19.02 22.33
CA THR A 161 -15.69 19.30 21.60
C THR A 161 -14.88 18.03 21.32
N LEU A 162 -14.87 17.06 22.23
CA LEU A 162 -14.21 15.77 22.02
C LEU A 162 -14.95 14.91 20.99
N LEU A 163 -16.28 14.90 21.02
CA LEU A 163 -17.11 14.21 20.02
C LEU A 163 -16.94 14.81 18.63
N ASP A 164 -16.92 16.13 18.49
CA ASP A 164 -16.74 16.81 17.22
C ASP A 164 -15.37 16.55 16.57
N ARG A 165 -14.37 16.08 17.35
CA ARG A 165 -13.07 15.63 16.83
C ARG A 165 -13.07 14.19 16.33
N LEU A 166 -14.11 13.42 16.66
CA LEU A 166 -14.25 12.04 16.22
C LEU A 166 -15.04 12.02 14.91
N GLU A 167 -14.39 11.55 13.85
CA GLU A 167 -15.03 11.36 12.54
C GLU A 167 -14.91 9.89 12.10
N PRO A 168 -15.44 8.92 12.86
CA PRO A 168 -15.41 7.52 12.43
C PRO A 168 -16.37 7.29 11.26
N GLU A 169 -15.95 6.43 10.33
CA GLU A 169 -16.74 6.09 9.14
C GLU A 169 -18.05 5.37 9.48
N THR A 170 -18.09 4.63 10.60
CA THR A 170 -19.25 3.87 11.04
C THR A 170 -20.19 4.65 11.97
N GLY A 171 -19.86 5.90 12.30
CA GLY A 171 -20.60 6.69 13.29
C GLY A 171 -20.21 6.37 14.74
N LEU A 172 -20.97 6.93 15.69
CA LEU A 172 -20.71 6.86 17.12
C LEU A 172 -21.98 6.58 17.93
N VAL A 173 -21.84 5.82 19.02
CA VAL A 173 -22.84 5.73 20.08
C VAL A 173 -22.28 6.38 21.34
N LEU A 174 -22.89 7.48 21.79
CA LEU A 174 -22.57 8.15 23.04
C LEU A 174 -23.36 7.54 24.18
N PHE A 175 -22.68 7.16 25.26
CA PHE A 175 -23.24 6.84 26.57
C PHE A 175 -22.78 7.92 27.56
N TYR A 176 -23.72 8.73 28.02
CA TYR A 176 -23.44 9.88 28.87
C TYR A 176 -24.40 9.93 30.05
N ASP A 177 -23.87 10.01 31.26
CA ASP A 177 -24.62 10.34 32.46
C ASP A 177 -24.47 11.84 32.74
N LEU A 178 -25.57 12.54 32.98
CA LEU A 178 -25.54 13.97 33.31
C LEU A 178 -24.80 14.27 34.63
N HIS A 179 -24.62 13.28 35.51
CA HIS A 179 -23.78 13.39 36.70
C HIS A 179 -22.33 12.96 36.47
N ARG A 180 -21.98 12.57 35.23
CA ARG A 180 -20.63 12.26 34.73
C ARG A 180 -20.01 10.99 35.32
N MET A 181 -20.82 10.05 35.80
CA MET A 181 -20.29 8.74 36.18
C MET A 181 -19.88 7.91 34.96
N VAL A 182 -20.58 8.09 33.84
CA VAL A 182 -20.30 7.45 32.54
C VAL A 182 -20.23 8.54 31.48
N CYS A 183 -19.14 8.57 30.71
CA CYS A 183 -18.90 9.58 29.66
C CYS A 183 -18.04 8.94 28.58
N GLU A 184 -18.68 8.24 27.64
CA GLU A 184 -17.98 7.37 26.71
C GLU A 184 -18.65 7.33 25.35
N ALA A 185 -17.85 7.21 24.29
CA ALA A 185 -18.34 7.03 22.93
C ALA A 185 -17.81 5.72 22.33
N ILE A 186 -18.63 5.02 21.57
CA ILE A 186 -18.26 3.79 20.88
C ILE A 186 -18.44 3.97 19.38
N ALA A 187 -17.37 3.75 18.62
CA ALA A 187 -17.45 3.55 17.17
C ALA A 187 -17.67 2.04 16.90
N PRO A 188 -18.86 1.62 16.45
CA PRO A 188 -19.16 0.22 16.15
C PRO A 188 -18.38 -0.28 14.91
N PRO A 189 -18.31 -1.60 14.67
CA PRO A 189 -17.63 -2.15 13.51
C PRO A 189 -18.41 -1.90 12.21
N PHE A 190 -19.74 -1.71 12.31
CA PHE A 190 -20.68 -1.47 11.21
C PHE A 190 -21.35 -0.09 11.33
N PRO A 191 -21.76 0.53 10.20
CA PRO A 191 -22.35 1.86 10.18
C PRO A 191 -23.68 1.96 10.95
N ILE A 192 -23.84 3.06 11.70
CA ILE A 192 -25.12 3.46 12.28
C ILE A 192 -25.99 4.08 11.19
N THR A 193 -27.13 3.46 10.89
CA THR A 193 -28.00 3.85 9.78
C THR A 193 -28.93 5.02 10.09
N SER A 194 -29.39 5.15 11.33
CA SER A 194 -30.39 6.15 11.71
C SER A 194 -30.00 6.89 12.99
N PRO A 195 -30.17 8.23 13.03
CA PRO A 195 -29.96 9.00 14.25
C PRO A 195 -31.08 8.69 15.24
N ALA A 196 -30.71 8.43 16.49
CA ALA A 196 -31.65 8.16 17.57
C ALA A 196 -31.07 8.64 18.90
N TRP A 197 -31.92 9.00 19.86
CA TRP A 197 -31.47 9.31 21.21
C TRP A 197 -32.54 9.01 22.25
N GLN A 198 -32.08 8.73 23.47
CA GLN A 198 -32.93 8.47 24.62
C GLN A 198 -32.29 9.05 25.87
N LEU A 199 -33.07 9.78 26.66
CA LEU A 199 -32.72 10.18 28.02
C LEU A 199 -33.68 9.47 28.97
N GLY A 200 -33.16 8.64 29.87
CA GLY A 200 -34.01 7.83 30.74
C GLY A 200 -33.26 7.21 31.92
N HIS A 201 -33.91 6.23 32.54
CA HIS A 201 -33.39 5.55 33.73
C HIS A 201 -32.28 4.54 33.42
N ASN A 202 -32.20 4.06 32.19
CA ASN A 202 -31.24 3.06 31.73
C ASN A 202 -30.63 3.52 30.40
N PHE A 203 -29.42 3.07 30.10
CA PHE A 203 -28.84 3.26 28.77
C PHE A 203 -29.55 2.40 27.72
N GLU A 204 -29.82 2.99 26.56
CA GLU A 204 -30.49 2.30 25.45
C GLU A 204 -29.46 1.57 24.57
N VAL A 205 -29.18 0.31 24.89
CA VAL A 205 -28.16 -0.49 24.18
C VAL A 205 -28.75 -1.34 23.04
N SER A 206 -30.06 -1.47 22.94
CA SER A 206 -30.73 -2.50 22.13
C SER A 206 -30.39 -2.41 20.64
N LEU A 207 -30.34 -1.20 20.08
CA LEU A 207 -30.02 -0.99 18.66
C LEU A 207 -28.57 -1.41 18.35
N LEU A 208 -27.64 -1.12 19.26
CA LEU A 208 -26.25 -1.55 19.10
C LEU A 208 -26.11 -3.07 19.30
N GLU A 209 -26.81 -3.67 20.26
CA GLU A 209 -26.84 -5.13 20.45
C GLU A 209 -27.36 -5.84 19.20
N GLU A 210 -28.50 -5.40 18.64
CA GLU A 210 -29.08 -5.94 17.41
C GLU A 210 -28.11 -5.84 16.23
N SER A 211 -27.48 -4.67 16.05
CA SER A 211 -26.49 -4.48 14.99
C SER A 211 -25.25 -5.35 15.16
N LEU A 212 -24.82 -5.68 16.37
CA LEU A 212 -23.65 -6.53 16.62
C LEU A 212 -23.97 -8.03 16.52
N SER A 213 -25.24 -8.40 16.69
CA SER A 213 -25.71 -9.79 16.64
C SER A 213 -26.25 -10.19 15.27
N ARG A 214 -26.36 -9.27 14.32
CA ARG A 214 -26.79 -9.55 12.96
C ARG A 214 -25.66 -10.20 12.16
N ASP A 215 -26.00 -11.26 11.44
CA ASP A 215 -25.10 -11.89 10.48
C ASP A 215 -25.03 -11.03 9.22
N TYR A 216 -23.86 -10.44 8.98
CA TYR A 216 -23.55 -9.69 7.77
C TYR A 216 -22.63 -10.51 6.88
N ARG A 217 -22.95 -10.52 5.59
CA ARG A 217 -22.12 -11.12 4.55
C ARG A 217 -21.07 -10.10 4.15
N MET A 218 -19.82 -10.36 4.51
CA MET A 218 -18.74 -9.40 4.42
C MET A 218 -17.66 -9.88 3.48
N LEU A 219 -17.16 -8.95 2.67
CA LEU A 219 -15.94 -9.13 1.91
C LEU A 219 -14.83 -8.30 2.54
N VAL A 220 -13.77 -8.95 3.01
CA VAL A 220 -12.64 -8.31 3.68
C VAL A 220 -11.44 -8.33 2.73
N LEU A 221 -10.87 -7.15 2.44
CA LEU A 221 -9.61 -7.01 1.73
C LEU A 221 -8.59 -6.25 2.56
N ILE A 222 -7.41 -6.86 2.75
CA ILE A 222 -6.24 -6.20 3.32
C ILE A 222 -5.18 -6.12 2.22
N LEU A 223 -4.86 -4.90 1.80
CA LEU A 223 -4.09 -4.62 0.59
C LEU A 223 -2.73 -4.04 0.95
N HIS A 224 -1.66 -4.82 0.81
CA HIS A 224 -0.29 -4.31 0.87
C HIS A 224 0.48 -4.68 -0.39
N ALA A 225 1.44 -3.83 -0.77
CA ALA A 225 2.34 -4.11 -1.87
C ALA A 225 3.13 -5.41 -1.66
N GLY A 226 2.76 -6.48 -2.36
CA GLY A 226 3.45 -7.77 -2.33
C GLY A 226 2.77 -8.84 -1.46
N GLU A 227 1.90 -8.44 -0.53
CA GLU A 227 1.12 -9.36 0.28
C GLU A 227 -0.28 -8.79 0.51
N SER A 228 -1.31 -9.52 0.11
CA SER A 228 -2.69 -9.10 0.31
C SER A 228 -3.56 -10.26 0.71
N PHE A 229 -4.61 -9.97 1.47
CA PHE A 229 -5.58 -10.95 1.91
C PHE A 229 -6.94 -10.58 1.34
N ILE A 230 -7.65 -11.60 0.86
CA ILE A 230 -9.07 -11.50 0.51
C ILE A 230 -9.82 -12.61 1.24
N GLY A 231 -10.93 -12.26 1.87
CA GLY A 231 -11.77 -13.22 2.58
C GLY A 231 -13.24 -12.86 2.46
N PHE A 232 -14.08 -13.86 2.20
CA PHE A 232 -15.53 -13.74 2.29
C PHE A 232 -16.02 -14.44 3.55
N ALA A 233 -16.71 -13.69 4.40
CA ALA A 233 -17.30 -14.17 5.65
C ALA A 233 -18.83 -14.06 5.55
N PRO A 234 -19.59 -15.15 5.67
CA PRO A 234 -21.06 -15.10 5.69
C PRO A 234 -21.60 -14.52 7.01
N ASP A 235 -20.78 -14.54 8.07
CA ASP A 235 -21.09 -14.09 9.41
C ASP A 235 -19.86 -13.47 10.11
N ALA A 236 -20.01 -13.09 11.37
CA ALA A 236 -18.95 -12.48 12.17
C ALA A 236 -17.94 -13.48 12.79
N GLN A 237 -17.98 -14.76 12.41
CA GLN A 237 -17.23 -15.83 13.08
C GLN A 237 -16.09 -16.39 12.23
N VAL A 238 -16.34 -16.67 10.95
CA VAL A 238 -15.38 -17.38 10.10
C VAL A 238 -15.42 -16.91 8.64
N PHE A 239 -14.30 -17.09 7.94
CA PHE A 239 -14.25 -16.96 6.48
C PHE A 239 -14.67 -18.29 5.83
N ASP A 240 -15.69 -18.24 4.97
CA ASP A 240 -16.06 -19.38 4.10
C ASP A 240 -15.02 -19.58 3.00
N THR A 241 -14.42 -18.48 2.56
CA THR A 241 -13.35 -18.47 1.56
C THR A 241 -12.34 -17.43 1.97
N GLU A 242 -11.07 -17.82 2.03
CA GLU A 242 -9.96 -16.91 2.26
C GLU A 242 -8.80 -17.27 1.34
N GLU A 243 -8.11 -16.25 0.84
CA GLU A 243 -6.95 -16.39 0.00
C GLU A 243 -5.88 -15.37 0.39
N LEU A 244 -4.67 -15.89 0.63
CA LEU A 244 -3.47 -15.09 0.86
C LEU A 244 -2.68 -14.96 -0.44
N ILE A 245 -2.66 -13.76 -0.99
CA ILE A 245 -2.03 -13.45 -2.26
C ILE A 245 -0.65 -12.88 -1.98
N ARG A 246 0.37 -13.54 -2.52
CA ARG A 246 1.78 -13.14 -2.37
C ARG A 246 2.45 -12.94 -3.72
N SER A 247 3.25 -11.91 -3.82
CA SER A 247 4.11 -11.64 -4.98
C SER A 247 5.46 -11.08 -4.54
N SER A 248 6.45 -11.21 -5.41
CA SER A 248 7.82 -10.80 -5.12
C SER A 248 8.04 -9.30 -5.38
N VAL A 249 7.27 -8.44 -4.72
CA VAL A 249 7.50 -6.98 -4.79
C VAL A 249 8.72 -6.63 -3.96
N LYS A 250 9.74 -6.04 -4.58
CA LYS A 250 10.94 -5.59 -3.84
C LYS A 250 10.60 -4.46 -2.89
N GLU A 251 11.12 -4.53 -1.66
CA GLU A 251 11.04 -3.43 -0.69
C GLU A 251 11.68 -2.15 -1.24
N LYS A 252 11.22 -0.98 -0.75
CA LYS A 252 11.79 0.30 -1.15
C LYS A 252 13.26 0.36 -0.74
N HIS A 253 14.15 0.46 -1.73
CA HIS A 253 15.56 0.72 -1.48
C HIS A 253 15.78 2.19 -1.11
N SER A 254 16.24 2.46 0.12
CA SER A 254 16.50 3.81 0.64
C SER A 254 17.84 4.41 0.19
N LYS A 255 18.66 3.66 -0.55
CA LYS A 255 19.98 4.12 -1.03
C LYS A 255 19.85 4.69 -2.44
N GLY A 256 19.84 6.01 -2.53
CA GLY A 256 19.76 6.73 -3.81
C GLY A 256 20.96 6.46 -4.72
N GLY A 257 20.71 6.43 -6.03
CA GLY A 257 21.74 6.18 -7.04
C GLY A 257 21.19 6.15 -8.46
N PHE A 258 22.08 6.08 -9.46
CA PHE A 258 21.73 6.09 -10.89
C PHE A 258 20.76 4.97 -11.32
N SER A 259 20.63 3.90 -10.53
CA SER A 259 19.71 2.79 -10.76
C SER A 259 18.33 2.96 -10.11
N GLN A 260 18.10 4.01 -9.31
CA GLN A 260 16.88 4.20 -8.52
C GLN A 260 15.62 4.27 -9.38
N ARG A 261 15.59 5.11 -10.44
CA ARG A 261 14.44 5.21 -11.36
C ARG A 261 14.07 3.87 -12.02
N ARG A 262 15.07 3.00 -12.28
CA ARG A 262 14.82 1.66 -12.85
C ARG A 262 14.22 0.72 -11.81
N PHE A 263 14.67 0.79 -10.55
CA PHE A 263 14.12 -0.02 -9.47
C PHE A 263 12.70 0.42 -9.10
N GLU A 264 12.42 1.72 -9.12
CA GLU A 264 11.07 2.25 -8.87
C GLU A 264 10.08 1.77 -9.93
N ARG A 265 10.44 1.85 -11.22
CA ARG A 265 9.59 1.32 -12.31
C ARG A 265 9.35 -0.19 -12.21
N LEU A 266 10.41 -0.97 -11.98
CA LEU A 266 10.27 -2.42 -11.79
C LEU A 266 9.36 -2.74 -10.61
N ARG A 267 9.46 -1.96 -9.52
CA ARG A 267 8.60 -2.12 -8.35
C ARG A 267 7.15 -1.74 -8.65
N GLU A 268 6.90 -0.67 -9.40
CA GLU A 268 5.55 -0.29 -9.85
C GLU A 268 4.94 -1.38 -10.74
N GLU A 269 5.73 -1.96 -11.65
CA GLU A 269 5.32 -3.12 -12.46
C GLU A 269 5.01 -4.34 -11.59
N ASP A 270 5.85 -4.66 -10.61
CA ASP A 270 5.61 -5.76 -9.67
C ASP A 270 4.33 -5.53 -8.84
N ILE A 271 4.06 -4.30 -8.41
CA ILE A 271 2.83 -3.92 -7.69
C ILE A 271 1.61 -4.05 -8.59
N ALA A 272 1.69 -3.61 -9.85
CA ALA A 272 0.60 -3.77 -10.80
C ALA A 272 0.27 -5.25 -11.02
N HIS A 273 1.28 -6.09 -11.21
CA HIS A 273 1.09 -7.53 -11.36
C HIS A 273 0.52 -8.18 -10.08
N HIS A 274 0.90 -7.71 -8.90
CA HIS A 274 0.27 -8.12 -7.65
C HIS A 274 -1.21 -7.76 -7.61
N MET A 275 -1.55 -6.53 -8.02
CA MET A 275 -2.93 -6.08 -8.07
C MET A 275 -3.78 -6.85 -9.08
N ASP A 276 -3.22 -7.24 -10.23
CA ASP A 276 -3.93 -8.09 -11.18
C ASP A 276 -4.39 -9.41 -10.52
N LYS A 277 -3.53 -10.05 -9.72
CA LYS A 277 -3.90 -11.25 -8.96
C LYS A 277 -4.98 -10.99 -7.92
N VAL A 278 -4.89 -9.87 -7.21
CA VAL A 278 -5.91 -9.45 -6.24
C VAL A 278 -7.26 -9.23 -6.95
N LEU A 279 -7.26 -8.62 -8.13
CA LEU A 279 -8.46 -8.39 -8.92
C LEU A 279 -9.06 -9.69 -9.46
N GLU A 280 -8.24 -10.64 -9.91
CA GLU A 280 -8.71 -11.97 -10.32
C GLU A 280 -9.39 -12.71 -9.16
N ALA A 281 -8.79 -12.70 -7.97
CA ALA A 281 -9.39 -13.30 -6.78
C ALA A 281 -10.67 -12.56 -6.35
N LEU A 282 -10.68 -11.22 -6.44
CA LEU A 282 -11.87 -10.41 -6.16
C LEU A 282 -13.02 -10.75 -7.10
N ASP A 283 -12.77 -10.79 -8.41
CA ASP A 283 -13.80 -11.10 -9.41
C ASP A 283 -14.38 -12.50 -9.15
N LYS A 284 -13.54 -13.49 -8.82
CA LYS A 284 -14.01 -14.83 -8.43
C LYS A 284 -14.92 -14.81 -7.20
N VAL A 285 -14.53 -14.12 -6.13
CA VAL A 285 -15.33 -14.05 -4.90
C VAL A 285 -16.66 -13.34 -5.14
N LEU A 286 -16.67 -12.27 -5.95
CA LEU A 286 -17.89 -11.55 -6.32
C LEU A 286 -18.83 -12.39 -7.19
N GLU A 287 -18.29 -13.22 -8.09
CA GLU A 287 -19.09 -14.15 -8.92
C GLU A 287 -19.73 -15.26 -8.09
N GLU A 288 -18.99 -15.80 -7.13
CA GLU A 288 -19.45 -16.87 -6.23
C GLU A 288 -20.46 -16.34 -5.18
N ASN A 289 -20.35 -15.07 -4.78
CA ASN A 289 -21.14 -14.47 -3.70
C ASN A 289 -21.97 -13.27 -4.15
N LYS A 290 -23.24 -13.53 -4.52
CA LYS A 290 -24.17 -12.51 -5.06
C LYS A 290 -24.71 -11.50 -4.03
N PHE A 291 -24.58 -11.78 -2.74
CA PHE A 291 -25.10 -10.94 -1.67
C PHE A 291 -23.96 -10.63 -0.69
N ILE A 292 -23.52 -9.38 -0.70
CA ILE A 292 -22.50 -8.83 0.19
C ILE A 292 -23.12 -7.57 0.80
N ASP A 293 -23.22 -7.54 2.12
CA ASP A 293 -23.73 -6.39 2.85
C ASP A 293 -22.66 -5.29 2.94
N TYR A 294 -21.42 -5.69 3.28
CA TYR A 294 -20.31 -4.75 3.47
C TYR A 294 -19.02 -5.23 2.81
N VAL A 295 -18.26 -4.29 2.26
CA VAL A 295 -16.87 -4.50 1.84
C VAL A 295 -15.96 -3.75 2.80
N ILE A 296 -15.08 -4.46 3.47
CA ILE A 296 -14.14 -3.89 4.43
C ILE A 296 -12.76 -3.82 3.79
N LEU A 297 -12.22 -2.60 3.64
CA LEU A 297 -10.94 -2.34 3.02
C LEU A 297 -9.93 -1.85 4.06
N SER A 298 -8.70 -2.34 3.98
CA SER A 298 -7.59 -1.90 4.81
C SER A 298 -6.28 -1.98 4.04
N GLY A 299 -5.30 -1.13 4.36
CA GLY A 299 -3.94 -1.20 3.82
C GLY A 299 -3.53 0.04 3.01
N ASP A 300 -2.74 -0.17 1.96
CA ASP A 300 -2.15 0.88 1.13
C ASP A 300 -3.23 1.70 0.38
N PHE A 301 -3.29 3.00 0.66
CA PHE A 301 -4.29 3.93 0.09
C PHE A 301 -4.37 3.88 -1.45
N GLN A 302 -3.24 3.74 -2.13
CA GLN A 302 -3.20 3.65 -3.59
C GLN A 302 -3.92 2.39 -4.09
N LEU A 303 -3.73 1.25 -3.41
CA LEU A 303 -4.33 -0.02 -3.78
C LEU A 303 -5.83 -0.05 -3.47
N ILE A 304 -6.22 0.50 -2.31
CA ILE A 304 -7.63 0.74 -1.95
C ILE A 304 -8.32 1.55 -3.06
N GLY A 305 -7.68 2.61 -3.54
CA GLY A 305 -8.20 3.44 -4.63
C GLY A 305 -8.46 2.68 -5.92
N GLU A 306 -7.63 1.69 -6.28
CA GLU A 306 -7.86 0.84 -7.46
C GLU A 306 -9.00 -0.15 -7.24
N ILE A 307 -9.08 -0.79 -6.07
CA ILE A 307 -10.19 -1.71 -5.74
C ILE A 307 -11.53 -0.98 -5.76
N ARG A 308 -11.61 0.24 -5.20
CA ARG A 308 -12.85 1.03 -5.18
C ARG A 308 -13.39 1.35 -6.58
N LYS A 309 -12.53 1.48 -7.59
CA LYS A 309 -12.97 1.70 -8.98
C LYS A 309 -13.60 0.45 -9.60
N ARG A 310 -13.25 -0.73 -9.11
CA ARG A 310 -13.73 -2.02 -9.61
C ARG A 310 -15.00 -2.50 -8.90
N LEU A 311 -15.16 -2.14 -7.62
CA LEU A 311 -16.31 -2.56 -6.82
C LEU A 311 -17.63 -2.00 -7.40
N PRO A 312 -18.71 -2.79 -7.37
CA PRO A 312 -20.06 -2.32 -7.69
C PRO A 312 -20.48 -1.13 -6.81
N LEU A 313 -21.12 -0.12 -7.42
CA LEU A 313 -21.54 1.12 -6.73
C LEU A 313 -22.58 0.91 -5.61
N ASN A 314 -23.24 -0.25 -5.58
CA ASN A 314 -24.27 -0.58 -4.59
C ASN A 314 -23.71 -1.22 -3.31
N LEU A 315 -22.41 -1.52 -3.26
CA LEU A 315 -21.78 -2.09 -2.06
C LEU A 315 -21.36 -0.98 -1.11
N GLU A 316 -21.69 -1.15 0.17
CA GLU A 316 -21.26 -0.22 1.22
C GLU A 316 -19.83 -0.57 1.64
N VAL A 317 -18.93 0.40 1.53
CA VAL A 317 -17.49 0.23 1.78
C VAL A 317 -17.14 0.85 3.13
N ILE A 318 -16.46 0.08 3.98
CA ILE A 318 -15.93 0.52 5.27
C ILE A 318 -14.41 0.46 5.19
N GLU A 319 -13.74 1.59 5.31
CA GLU A 319 -12.28 1.64 5.37
C GLU A 319 -11.82 1.53 6.84
N LYS A 320 -10.81 0.69 7.07
CA LYS A 320 -10.18 0.48 8.37
C LYS A 320 -8.72 0.97 8.32
N PRO A 321 -8.12 1.32 9.47
CA PRO A 321 -6.73 1.77 9.52
C PRO A 321 -5.77 0.74 8.92
N SER A 322 -4.72 1.21 8.25
CA SER A 322 -3.74 0.43 7.46
C SER A 322 -2.90 -0.58 8.25
N ASP A 323 -3.09 -0.71 9.56
CA ASP A 323 -2.11 -1.28 10.49
C ASP A 323 -2.18 -2.81 10.57
N ILE A 324 -3.16 -3.43 9.89
CA ILE A 324 -3.39 -4.87 9.90
C ILE A 324 -2.30 -5.55 9.07
N ARG A 325 -1.43 -6.33 9.75
CA ARG A 325 -0.36 -7.09 9.11
C ARG A 325 -0.82 -8.51 8.81
N VAL A 326 -0.72 -8.92 7.56
CA VAL A 326 -1.22 -10.22 7.09
C VAL A 326 -0.25 -11.37 7.43
N GLU A 327 1.08 -11.12 7.44
CA GLU A 327 2.11 -12.15 7.54
C GLU A 327 2.08 -13.04 8.81
N LYS A 328 1.44 -12.57 9.88
CA LYS A 328 1.47 -13.21 11.21
C LYS A 328 0.09 -13.53 11.78
N THR A 329 -0.96 -13.25 11.03
CA THR A 329 -2.32 -13.15 11.54
C THR A 329 -3.19 -14.10 10.74
N GLY A 330 -3.73 -15.13 11.40
CA GLY A 330 -4.68 -16.05 10.77
C GLY A 330 -6.00 -15.36 10.45
N GLY A 331 -6.83 -15.95 9.58
CA GLY A 331 -8.14 -15.41 9.20
C GLY A 331 -9.01 -15.01 10.40
N GLU A 332 -9.04 -15.84 11.45
CA GLU A 332 -9.78 -15.53 12.68
C GLU A 332 -9.32 -14.22 13.36
N GLU A 333 -8.01 -13.96 13.38
CA GLU A 333 -7.46 -12.75 14.01
C GLU A 333 -7.67 -11.52 13.12
N ILE A 334 -7.65 -11.69 11.79
CA ILE A 334 -8.05 -10.65 10.83
C ILE A 334 -9.51 -10.26 11.11
N LEU A 335 -10.42 -11.24 11.14
CA LEU A 335 -11.84 -11.00 11.35
C LEU A 335 -12.10 -10.32 12.70
N ARG A 336 -11.45 -10.81 13.77
CA ARG A 336 -11.53 -10.20 15.10
C ARG A 336 -11.06 -8.74 15.12
N THR A 337 -10.00 -8.42 14.37
CA THR A 337 -9.45 -7.06 14.30
C THR A 337 -10.37 -6.14 13.52
N VAL A 338 -10.85 -6.59 12.36
CA VAL A 338 -11.72 -5.82 11.47
C VAL A 338 -13.08 -5.54 12.12
N LEU A 339 -13.62 -6.50 12.88
CA LEU A 339 -14.89 -6.39 13.60
C LEU A 339 -14.76 -5.80 15.01
N SER A 340 -13.60 -5.21 15.32
CA SER A 340 -13.43 -4.53 16.59
C SER A 340 -14.16 -3.18 16.62
N SER A 341 -14.69 -2.85 17.79
CA SER A 341 -15.26 -1.54 18.10
C SER A 341 -14.22 -0.69 18.81
N ARG A 342 -14.24 0.62 18.56
CA ARG A 342 -13.36 1.55 19.27
C ARG A 342 -14.14 2.31 20.34
N ARG A 343 -13.71 2.18 21.59
CA ARG A 343 -14.29 2.87 22.74
C ARG A 343 -13.40 4.03 23.14
N TYR A 344 -14.01 5.20 23.28
CA TYR A 344 -13.37 6.45 23.68
C TYR A 344 -13.93 6.85 25.04
N LEU A 345 -13.04 7.01 26.02
CA LEU A 345 -13.39 7.58 27.32
C LEU A 345 -13.21 9.09 27.21
N LEU A 346 -14.29 9.85 27.29
CA LEU A 346 -14.31 11.28 27.01
C LEU A 346 -13.90 12.11 28.24
#